data_AF-A0A2V6CQA6-F1
#
_entry.id   AF-A0A2V6CQA6-F1
#
_cell.length_a   1.000
_cell.length_b   1.000
_cell.length_c   1.000
_cell.angle_alpha   90.00
_cell.angle_beta   90.00
_cell.angle_gamma   90.00
#
_symmetry.space_group_name_H-M   'P 1'
#
loop_
_entity.id
_entity.type
_entity.pdbx_description
1 polymer ?
#
loop_
_entity_poly.entity_id
_entity_poly.type
_entity_poly.pdbx_seq_one_letter_code
_entity_poly.pdbx_strand_id
1 'polypeptide(L)'
;MKRTEAEDKHYQTFEDLKVYQVAREFRKAMYRVARRLPEEEKFALANQIRRAAVSLTNNIAEGHGRFHFLEQIKFMLQARGSLEELLDDLNVCEDESYLSTQEIETLKQDGWRVHKLINGYVRFLRSRAAAGSLRIHEVRSDHDLTEKDIEDLFSGRFNPSSLQHFNE
;
A
#
# COMPACT_ATOMS: atom_id res chain seq x y z
N MET A 1 23.63 21.32 -16.18
CA MET A 1 22.70 20.76 -15.17
C MET A 1 21.85 19.69 -15.86
N LYS A 2 22.24 18.42 -15.74
CA LYS A 2 21.56 17.31 -16.46
C LYS A 2 20.23 17.04 -15.76
N ARG A 3 19.10 17.29 -16.45
CA ARG A 3 17.81 16.71 -16.11
C ARG A 3 18.00 15.20 -16.23
N THR A 4 18.03 14.50 -15.12
CA THR A 4 18.00 13.03 -15.12
C THR A 4 16.66 12.65 -15.74
N GLU A 5 16.71 12.05 -16.93
CA GLU A 5 15.57 11.35 -17.51
C GLU A 5 15.15 10.31 -16.47
N ALA A 6 14.05 10.56 -15.78
CA ALA A 6 13.43 9.54 -14.96
C ALA A 6 12.98 8.48 -15.95
N GLU A 7 13.74 7.39 -16.07
CA GLU A 7 13.29 6.17 -16.72
C GLU A 7 11.84 5.94 -16.29
N ASP A 8 10.91 5.91 -17.25
CA ASP A 8 9.48 5.75 -17.01
C ASP A 8 9.29 4.32 -16.51
N LYS A 9 9.62 4.09 -15.23
CA LYS A 9 9.47 2.81 -14.56
C LYS A 9 8.01 2.43 -14.69
N HIS A 10 7.77 1.42 -15.51
CA HIS A 10 6.45 0.86 -15.68
C HIS A 10 6.14 0.07 -14.40
N TYR A 11 5.22 0.59 -13.58
CA TYR A 11 4.67 -0.14 -12.46
C TYR A 11 3.53 -0.98 -13.01
N GLN A 12 3.70 -2.30 -13.05
CA GLN A 12 2.68 -3.25 -13.53
C GLN A 12 1.70 -3.62 -12.41
N THR A 13 2.16 -3.61 -11.17
CA THR A 13 1.33 -3.90 -10.00
C THR A 13 1.64 -2.96 -8.84
N PHE A 14 0.76 -2.96 -7.83
CA PHE A 14 1.00 -2.19 -6.61
C PHE A 14 2.24 -2.69 -5.85
N GLU A 15 2.67 -3.95 -6.07
CA GLU A 15 3.84 -4.52 -5.41
C GLU A 15 5.16 -3.90 -5.90
N ASP A 16 5.17 -3.33 -7.09
CA ASP A 16 6.29 -2.59 -7.66
C ASP A 16 6.49 -1.22 -6.99
N LEU A 17 5.44 -0.71 -6.32
CA LEU A 17 5.49 0.60 -5.69
C LEU A 17 6.41 0.57 -4.48
N LYS A 18 7.45 1.42 -4.48
CA LYS A 18 8.36 1.52 -3.34
C LYS A 18 7.64 1.89 -2.04
N VAL A 19 6.59 2.71 -2.13
CA VAL A 19 5.74 3.08 -0.98
C VAL A 19 5.03 1.85 -0.41
N TYR A 20 4.53 0.94 -1.25
CA TYR A 20 3.90 -0.30 -0.81
C TYR A 20 4.91 -1.23 -0.13
N GLN A 21 6.07 -1.45 -0.74
CA GLN A 21 7.10 -2.34 -0.18
C GLN A 21 7.52 -1.91 1.22
N VAL A 22 7.77 -0.61 1.43
CA VAL A 22 8.17 -0.08 2.73
C VAL A 22 6.99 -0.11 3.73
N ALA A 23 5.78 0.22 3.28
CA ALA A 23 4.58 0.09 4.11
C ALA A 23 4.30 -1.36 4.54
N ARG A 24 4.58 -2.34 3.67
CA ARG A 24 4.44 -3.78 3.96
C ARG A 24 5.41 -4.24 5.04
N GLU A 25 6.65 -3.75 5.02
CA GLU A 25 7.61 -4.02 6.10
C GLU A 25 7.20 -3.36 7.41
N PHE A 26 6.73 -2.12 7.37
CA PHE A 26 6.19 -1.45 8.56
C PHE A 26 4.96 -2.19 9.14
N ARG A 27 4.03 -2.64 8.29
CA ARG A 27 2.90 -3.49 8.69
C ARG A 27 3.38 -4.76 9.42
N LYS A 28 4.41 -5.44 8.90
CA LYS A 28 4.97 -6.64 9.56
C LYS A 28 5.53 -6.29 10.95
N ALA A 29 6.17 -5.13 11.09
CA ALA A 29 6.66 -4.64 12.38
C ALA A 29 5.50 -4.39 13.36
N MET A 30 4.45 -3.69 12.94
CA MET A 30 3.27 -3.44 13.78
C MET A 30 2.54 -4.74 14.17
N TYR A 31 2.52 -5.75 13.31
CA TYR A 31 2.03 -7.08 13.67
C TYR A 31 2.90 -7.79 14.72
N ARG A 32 4.21 -7.52 14.78
CA ARG A 32 5.07 -8.02 15.85
C ARG A 32 4.77 -7.31 17.17
N VAL A 33 4.55 -5.99 17.15
CA VAL A 33 4.10 -5.22 18.31
C VAL A 33 2.79 -5.80 18.86
N ALA A 34 1.76 -5.93 18.02
CA ALA A 34 0.46 -6.48 18.40
C ALA A 34 0.46 -7.94 18.87
N ARG A 35 1.56 -8.69 18.69
CA ARG A 35 1.72 -10.05 19.25
C ARG A 35 2.40 -10.07 20.62
N ARG A 36 3.10 -8.99 20.96
CA ARG A 36 3.86 -8.84 22.22
C ARG A 36 3.08 -8.10 23.30
N LEU A 37 1.95 -7.49 22.95
CA LEU A 37 1.09 -6.81 23.92
C LEU A 37 0.49 -7.79 24.93
N PRO A 38 0.20 -7.34 26.17
CA PRO A 38 -0.47 -8.14 27.19
C PRO A 38 -1.82 -8.70 26.73
N GLU A 39 -2.31 -9.76 27.39
CA GLU A 39 -3.57 -10.43 26.99
C GLU A 39 -4.79 -9.50 27.15
N GLU A 40 -4.77 -8.57 28.10
CA GLU A 40 -5.80 -7.55 28.28
C GLU A 40 -5.96 -6.63 27.06
N GLU A 41 -4.89 -6.41 26.29
CA GLU A 41 -4.90 -5.57 25.09
C GLU A 41 -5.29 -6.31 23.81
N LYS A 42 -5.47 -7.63 23.89
CA LYS A 42 -5.72 -8.50 22.73
C LYS A 42 -6.90 -8.07 21.88
N PHE A 43 -7.98 -7.62 22.51
CA PHE A 43 -9.19 -7.15 21.84
C PHE A 43 -9.30 -5.62 21.76
N ALA A 44 -8.36 -4.91 22.38
CA ALA A 44 -8.23 -3.45 22.35
C ALA A 44 -7.07 -3.05 21.42
N LEU A 45 -5.93 -2.59 21.96
CA LEU A 45 -4.83 -2.02 21.19
C LEU A 45 -4.26 -3.00 20.15
N ALA A 46 -4.12 -4.29 20.48
CA ALA A 46 -3.59 -5.28 19.54
C ALA A 46 -4.50 -5.45 18.31
N ASN A 47 -5.81 -5.36 18.48
CA ASN A 47 -6.77 -5.45 17.39
C ASN A 47 -6.78 -4.18 16.55
N GLN A 48 -6.71 -3.01 17.20
CA GLN A 48 -6.61 -1.71 16.54
C GLN A 48 -5.36 -1.62 15.65
N ILE A 49 -4.18 -1.96 16.19
CA ILE A 49 -2.92 -1.98 15.44
C ILE A 49 -3.03 -2.87 14.21
N ARG A 50 -3.58 -4.09 14.34
CA ARG A 50 -3.70 -5.01 13.19
C ARG A 50 -4.59 -4.44 12.10
N ARG A 51 -5.73 -3.85 12.47
CA ARG A 51 -6.67 -3.24 11.53
C ARG A 51 -6.04 -2.06 10.80
N ALA A 52 -5.43 -1.13 11.53
CA ALA A 52 -4.76 0.03 10.94
C ALA A 52 -3.59 -0.40 10.03
N ALA A 53 -2.80 -1.40 10.45
CA ALA A 53 -1.67 -1.91 9.68
C ALA A 53 -2.09 -2.59 8.37
N VAL A 54 -3.20 -3.35 8.36
CA VAL A 54 -3.78 -3.90 7.14
C VAL A 54 -4.33 -2.79 6.26
N SER A 55 -5.11 -1.87 6.84
CA SER A 55 -5.71 -0.73 6.16
C SER A 55 -4.65 0.12 5.44
N LEU A 56 -3.50 0.38 6.06
CA LEU A 56 -2.36 1.07 5.45
C LEU A 56 -1.98 0.46 4.10
N THR A 57 -1.74 -0.85 4.05
CA THR A 57 -1.33 -1.51 2.80
C THR A 57 -2.47 -1.73 1.81
N ASN A 58 -3.69 -1.99 2.31
CA ASN A 58 -4.87 -2.21 1.46
C ASN A 58 -5.24 -0.94 0.70
N ASN A 59 -5.23 0.21 1.37
CA ASN A 59 -5.49 1.49 0.70
C ASN A 59 -4.43 1.80 -0.37
N ILE A 60 -3.15 1.45 -0.17
CA ILE A 60 -2.13 1.65 -1.21
C ILE A 60 -2.42 0.76 -2.43
N ALA A 61 -2.76 -0.51 -2.21
CA ALA A 61 -3.08 -1.45 -3.29
C ALA A 61 -4.35 -1.05 -4.04
N GLU A 62 -5.42 -0.74 -3.30
CA GLU A 62 -6.70 -0.31 -3.87
C GLU A 62 -6.55 1.02 -4.62
N GLY A 63 -5.77 1.96 -4.06
CA GLY A 63 -5.45 3.21 -4.71
C GLY A 63 -4.74 3.01 -6.04
N HIS A 64 -3.73 2.13 -6.11
CA HIS A 64 -3.04 1.84 -7.37
C HIS A 64 -3.98 1.26 -8.44
N GLY A 65 -4.93 0.41 -8.04
CA GLY A 65 -5.94 -0.16 -8.94
C GLY A 65 -7.00 0.84 -9.42
N ARG A 66 -7.02 2.09 -8.94
CA ARG A 66 -7.98 3.10 -9.43
C ARG A 66 -7.54 3.71 -10.75
N PHE A 67 -8.50 3.78 -11.67
CA PHE A 67 -8.35 4.30 -13.01
C PHE A 67 -7.96 5.79 -13.05
N HIS A 68 -8.52 6.61 -12.14
CA HIS A 68 -8.26 8.04 -12.10
C HIS A 68 -7.26 8.43 -11.01
N PHE A 69 -6.25 9.24 -11.36
CA PHE A 69 -5.25 9.72 -10.40
C PHE A 69 -5.85 10.42 -9.17
N LEU A 70 -6.97 11.16 -9.32
CA LEU A 70 -7.64 11.80 -8.18
C LEU A 70 -8.21 10.80 -7.18
N GLU A 71 -8.69 9.64 -7.65
CA GLU A 71 -9.13 8.55 -6.79
C GLU A 71 -7.94 7.87 -6.13
N GLN A 72 -6.88 7.58 -6.88
CA GLN A 72 -5.64 7.02 -6.30
C GLN A 72 -5.14 7.89 -5.12
N ILE A 73 -5.16 9.23 -5.29
CA ILE A 73 -4.77 10.17 -4.25
C ILE A 73 -5.65 10.04 -3.00
N LYS A 74 -6.98 9.89 -3.15
CA LYS A 74 -7.88 9.71 -1.99
C LYS A 74 -7.48 8.49 -1.16
N PHE A 75 -7.23 7.36 -1.81
CA PHE A 75 -6.76 6.15 -1.17
C PHE A 75 -5.38 6.31 -0.52
N MET A 76 -4.45 6.99 -1.17
CA MET A 76 -3.15 7.29 -0.56
C MET A 76 -3.26 8.18 0.69
N LEU A 77 -4.25 9.08 0.73
CA LEU A 77 -4.54 9.88 1.93
C LEU A 77 -5.20 9.05 3.04
N GLN A 78 -6.05 8.07 2.70
CA GLN A 78 -6.59 7.11 3.67
C GLN A 78 -5.48 6.20 4.23
N ALA A 79 -4.58 5.72 3.37
CA ALA A 79 -3.37 4.99 3.80
C ALA A 79 -2.55 5.83 4.79
N ARG A 80 -2.39 7.14 4.51
CA ARG A 80 -1.73 8.06 5.43
C ARG A 80 -2.48 8.18 6.76
N GLY A 81 -3.81 8.25 6.75
CA GLY A 81 -4.62 8.25 7.97
C GLY A 81 -4.36 7.01 8.83
N SER A 82 -4.39 5.82 8.25
CA SER A 82 -4.05 4.58 8.97
C SER A 82 -2.60 4.53 9.46
N LEU A 83 -1.66 5.22 8.79
CA LEU A 83 -0.30 5.37 9.30
C LEU A 83 -0.25 6.27 10.55
N GLU A 84 -0.97 7.39 10.56
CA GLU A 84 -1.04 8.27 11.73
C GLU A 84 -1.66 7.54 12.93
N GLU A 85 -2.70 6.73 12.71
CA GLU A 85 -3.27 5.86 13.75
C GLU A 85 -2.22 4.91 14.35
N LEU A 86 -1.40 4.27 13.51
CA LEU A 86 -0.33 3.37 13.99
C LEU A 86 0.77 4.11 14.76
N LEU A 87 1.07 5.35 14.37
CA LEU A 87 2.03 6.19 15.10
C LEU A 87 1.47 6.59 16.47
N ASP A 88 0.17 6.80 16.57
CA ASP A 88 -0.50 7.07 17.85
C ASP A 88 -0.64 5.81 18.72
N ASP A 89 -0.91 4.65 18.13
CA ASP A 89 -0.87 3.37 18.84
C ASP A 89 0.51 3.11 19.48
N LEU A 90 1.59 3.61 18.87
CA LEU A 90 2.94 3.57 19.46
C LEU A 90 3.10 4.57 20.62
N ASN A 91 2.37 5.68 20.65
CA ASN A 91 2.29 6.55 21.83
C ASN A 91 1.61 5.80 22.99
N VAL A 92 0.50 5.11 22.72
CA VAL A 92 -0.17 4.29 23.76
C VAL A 92 0.77 3.22 24.30
N CYS A 93 1.54 2.56 23.43
CA CYS A 93 2.56 1.58 23.85
C CYS A 93 3.66 2.20 24.73
N GLU A 94 3.98 3.48 24.53
CA GLU A 94 4.96 4.23 25.32
C GLU A 94 4.38 4.63 26.68
N ASP A 95 3.16 5.17 26.69
CA ASP A 95 2.44 5.61 27.89
C ASP A 95 2.19 4.45 28.86
N GLU A 96 1.76 3.29 28.34
CA GLU A 96 1.53 2.07 29.12
C GLU A 96 2.80 1.24 29.33
N SER A 97 3.97 1.74 28.90
CA SER A 97 5.28 1.08 29.06
C SER A 97 5.33 -0.34 28.49
N TYR A 98 4.55 -0.64 27.45
CA TYR A 98 4.53 -1.95 26.78
C TYR A 98 5.81 -2.21 25.97
N LEU A 99 6.47 -1.15 25.50
CA LEU A 99 7.69 -1.21 24.71
C LEU A 99 8.74 -0.24 25.27
N SER A 100 10.02 -0.51 25.01
CA SER A 100 11.10 0.41 25.38
C SER A 100 11.08 1.67 24.51
N THR A 101 11.49 2.81 25.06
CA THR A 101 11.60 4.09 24.33
C THR A 101 12.43 3.96 23.04
N GLN A 102 13.52 3.19 23.08
CA GLN A 102 14.36 2.98 21.89
C GLN A 102 13.65 2.20 20.79
N GLU A 103 12.85 1.20 21.16
CA GLU A 103 12.05 0.43 20.22
C GLU A 103 10.94 1.31 19.60
N ILE A 104 10.25 2.10 20.43
CA ILE A 104 9.25 3.08 19.98
C ILE A 104 9.85 4.08 19.00
N GLU A 105 11.00 4.66 19.33
CA GLU A 105 11.68 5.63 18.45
C GLU A 105 12.01 5.00 17.09
N THR A 106 12.55 3.79 17.08
CA THR A 106 12.88 3.06 15.85
C THR A 106 11.62 2.81 15.00
N LEU A 107 10.53 2.36 15.61
CA LEU A 107 9.26 2.12 14.93
C LEU A 107 8.65 3.42 14.38
N LYS A 108 8.69 4.51 15.16
CA LYS A 108 8.25 5.83 14.70
C LYS A 108 9.10 6.32 13.51
N GLN A 109 10.41 6.11 13.51
CA GLN A 109 11.29 6.44 12.38
C GLN A 109 10.90 5.67 11.10
N ASP A 110 10.60 4.37 11.22
CA ASP A 110 10.09 3.57 10.12
C ASP A 110 8.74 4.09 9.60
N GLY A 111 7.82 4.43 10.51
CA GLY A 111 6.54 5.05 10.16
C GLY A 111 6.72 6.38 9.41
N TRP A 112 7.62 7.26 9.88
CA TRP A 112 7.92 8.52 9.20
C TRP A 112 8.56 8.32 7.82
N ARG A 113 9.30 7.24 7.62
CA ARG A 113 9.80 6.85 6.29
C ARG A 113 8.64 6.49 5.36
N VAL A 114 7.66 5.73 5.83
CA VAL A 114 6.42 5.44 5.07
C VAL A 114 5.68 6.74 4.75
N HIS A 115 5.51 7.63 5.72
CA HIS A 115 4.82 8.91 5.55
C HIS A 115 5.46 9.76 4.44
N LYS A 116 6.80 9.87 4.43
CA LYS A 116 7.56 10.57 3.38
C LYS A 116 7.32 9.98 1.99
N LEU A 117 7.27 8.64 1.88
CA LEU A 117 7.01 7.94 0.63
C LEU A 117 5.58 8.14 0.14
N ILE A 118 4.58 8.07 1.02
CA ILE A 118 3.18 8.37 0.69
C ILE A 118 3.07 9.80 0.13
N ASN A 119 3.64 10.78 0.83
CA ASN A 119 3.58 12.17 0.37
C ASN A 119 4.33 12.39 -0.96
N GLY A 120 5.45 11.68 -1.17
CA GLY A 120 6.16 11.67 -2.44
C GLY A 120 5.28 11.13 -3.58
N TYR A 121 4.62 10.00 -3.36
CA TYR A 121 3.74 9.39 -4.34
C TYR A 121 2.50 10.25 -4.63
N VAL A 122 1.88 10.87 -3.61
CA VAL A 122 0.79 11.83 -3.80
C VAL A 122 1.23 13.02 -4.66
N ARG A 123 2.43 13.57 -4.45
CA ARG A 123 2.96 14.65 -5.31
C ARG A 123 3.13 14.17 -6.76
N PHE A 124 3.65 12.96 -6.96
CA PHE A 124 3.77 12.35 -8.28
C PHE A 124 2.39 12.23 -8.96
N LEU A 125 1.39 11.67 -8.28
CA LEU A 125 0.02 11.52 -8.82
C LEU A 125 -0.62 12.87 -9.14
N ARG A 126 -0.45 13.89 -8.28
CA ARG A 126 -0.92 15.25 -8.55
C ARG A 126 -0.31 15.85 -9.80
N SER A 127 1.00 15.64 -10.01
CA SER A 127 1.68 16.13 -11.21
C SER A 127 1.13 15.46 -12.49
N ARG A 128 0.84 14.15 -12.43
CA ARG A 128 0.22 13.41 -13.55
C ARG A 128 -1.22 13.87 -13.80
N ALA A 129 -2.00 14.11 -12.75
CA ALA A 129 -3.37 14.63 -12.87
C ALA A 129 -3.43 16.04 -13.50
N ALA A 130 -2.46 16.90 -13.18
CA ALA A 130 -2.39 18.27 -13.71
C ALA A 130 -1.85 18.32 -15.16
N ALA A 131 -0.92 17.43 -15.53
CA ALA A 131 -0.29 17.41 -16.85
C ALA A 131 -1.21 16.92 -17.99
N GLY A 132 -2.38 16.38 -17.66
CA GLY A 132 -3.40 16.03 -18.64
C GLY A 132 -4.71 15.90 -17.89
N SER A 133 -5.54 16.94 -17.92
CA SER A 133 -6.87 16.95 -17.30
C SER A 133 -7.59 15.64 -17.63
N LEU A 134 -7.77 14.79 -16.61
CA LEU A 134 -8.42 13.45 -16.66
C LEU A 134 -7.65 12.32 -17.38
N ARG A 135 -6.32 12.37 -17.53
CA ARG A 135 -5.60 11.20 -18.04
C ARG A 135 -5.80 9.99 -17.13
N ILE A 136 -6.15 8.91 -17.81
CA ILE A 136 -6.44 7.58 -17.30
C ILE A 136 -5.11 6.90 -16.98
N HIS A 137 -5.04 6.23 -15.83
CA HIS A 137 -4.04 5.21 -15.59
C HIS A 137 -4.65 3.84 -15.90
N GLU A 138 -4.31 3.29 -17.06
CA GLU A 138 -4.60 1.91 -17.40
C GLU A 138 -3.29 1.14 -17.21
N VAL A 139 -3.21 0.39 -16.12
CA VAL A 139 -2.11 -0.54 -15.90
C VAL A 139 -2.50 -1.83 -16.57
N ARG A 140 -1.86 -2.16 -17.68
CA ARG A 140 -1.94 -3.53 -18.21
C ARG A 140 -1.11 -4.41 -17.30
N SER A 141 -1.76 -5.39 -16.70
CA SER A 141 -1.12 -6.40 -15.86
C SER A 141 -0.72 -7.57 -16.74
N ASP A 142 0.37 -8.27 -16.40
CA ASP A 142 0.65 -9.59 -16.97
C ASP A 142 -0.44 -10.62 -16.58
N HIS A 143 -1.35 -10.23 -15.67
CA HIS A 143 -2.55 -10.97 -15.31
C HIS A 143 -3.79 -10.59 -16.15
N ASP A 144 -3.64 -9.77 -17.19
CA ASP A 144 -4.75 -9.48 -18.08
C ASP A 144 -4.99 -10.66 -19.03
N LEU A 145 -6.27 -10.99 -19.27
CA LEU A 145 -6.63 -12.02 -20.24
C LEU A 145 -6.16 -11.59 -21.63
N THR A 146 -5.60 -12.53 -22.39
CA THR A 146 -5.28 -12.27 -23.79
C THR A 146 -6.57 -12.10 -24.60
N GLU A 147 -6.50 -11.46 -25.77
CA GLU A 147 -7.67 -11.32 -26.66
C GLU A 147 -8.31 -12.67 -26.97
N LYS A 148 -7.48 -13.73 -27.09
CA LYS A 148 -7.96 -15.09 -27.29
C LYS A 148 -8.68 -15.64 -26.05
N ASP A 149 -8.15 -15.42 -24.85
CA ASP A 149 -8.83 -15.86 -23.62
C ASP A 149 -10.18 -15.15 -23.45
N ILE A 150 -10.26 -13.89 -23.85
CA ILE A 150 -11.49 -13.09 -23.88
C ILE A 150 -12.47 -13.68 -24.89
N GLU A 151 -12.03 -13.97 -26.12
CA GLU A 151 -12.88 -14.58 -27.16
C GLU A 151 -13.38 -15.98 -26.74
N ASP A 152 -12.53 -16.81 -26.13
CA ASP A 152 -12.91 -18.13 -25.64
C ASP A 152 -13.90 -18.03 -24.47
N LEU A 153 -13.75 -17.03 -23.59
CA LEU A 153 -14.69 -16.73 -22.51
C LEU A 153 -16.07 -16.36 -23.04
N PHE A 154 -16.14 -15.42 -23.98
CA PHE A 154 -17.41 -14.94 -24.53
C PHE A 154 -18.03 -15.89 -25.56
N SER A 155 -17.25 -16.82 -26.13
CA SER A 155 -17.75 -17.86 -27.04
C SER A 155 -18.15 -19.17 -26.34
N GLY A 156 -18.06 -19.24 -25.00
CA GLY A 156 -18.41 -20.43 -24.22
C GLY A 156 -17.43 -21.60 -24.35
N ARG A 157 -16.22 -21.32 -24.86
CA ARG A 157 -15.13 -22.29 -25.05
C ARG A 157 -14.01 -22.14 -24.02
N PHE A 158 -14.29 -21.44 -22.92
CA PHE A 158 -13.31 -21.18 -21.88
C PHE A 158 -12.77 -22.47 -21.28
N ASN A 159 -11.47 -22.72 -21.44
CA ASN A 159 -10.78 -23.82 -20.81
C ASN A 159 -9.98 -23.28 -19.61
N PRO A 160 -10.40 -23.54 -18.35
CA PRO A 160 -9.77 -22.98 -17.16
C PRO A 160 -8.30 -23.43 -16.94
N SER A 161 -7.78 -24.38 -17.73
CA SER A 161 -6.38 -24.80 -17.66
C SER A 161 -5.38 -23.81 -18.30
N SER A 162 -5.81 -22.85 -19.12
CA SER A 162 -4.92 -21.78 -19.64
C SER A 162 -4.51 -20.76 -18.57
N LEU A 163 -5.24 -20.70 -17.45
CA LEU A 163 -4.94 -19.82 -16.31
C LEU A 163 -3.85 -20.37 -15.36
N GLN A 164 -3.32 -21.57 -15.59
CA GLN A 164 -2.32 -22.16 -14.68
C GLN A 164 -0.96 -21.44 -14.66
N HIS A 165 -0.71 -20.49 -15.57
CA HIS A 165 0.48 -19.63 -15.53
C HIS A 165 0.36 -18.40 -14.60
N PHE A 166 -0.76 -18.25 -13.87
CA PHE A 166 -1.04 -17.05 -13.05
C PHE A 166 -0.68 -17.18 -11.56
N ASN A 167 -0.13 -18.31 -11.12
CA ASN A 167 0.18 -18.57 -9.71
C ASN A 167 1.55 -19.26 -9.51
N GLU A 168 2.50 -19.06 -10.42
CA GLU A 168 3.92 -19.39 -10.20
C GLU A 168 4.75 -18.14 -9.95
#